data_AF-A0A5E7Z6R9-F1
#
_entry.id   AF-A0A5E7Z6R9-F1
#
_cell.length_a   1.000
_cell.length_b   1.000
_cell.length_c   1.000
_cell.angle_alpha   90.00
_cell.angle_beta   90.00
_cell.angle_gamma   90.00
#
_symmetry.space_group_name_H-M   'P 1'
#
loop_
_entity.id
_entity.type
_entity.pdbx_description
1 polymer ?
#
loop_
_entity_poly.entity_id
_entity_poly.type
_entity_poly.pdbx_seq_one_letter_code
_entity_poly.pdbx_strand_id
1 'polypeptide(L)' 'MDKNSREESAAAQRFELSQADRSAERIIESRALFGDRKEIGIEHDGAVYRLKITRQGKLILNK' A
#
# COMPACT_ATOMS: atom_id res chain seq x y z
N MET A 1 11.71 -32.40 30.78
CA MET A 1 12.34 -31.08 30.75
C MET A 1 13.30 -31.08 29.57
N ASP A 2 13.10 -30.49 28.39
CA ASP A 2 12.15 -29.49 27.90
C ASP A 2 12.18 -29.54 26.36
N LYS A 3 11.07 -29.93 25.71
CA LYS A 3 10.93 -29.87 24.23
C LYS A 3 10.12 -28.65 23.76
N ASN A 4 9.37 -28.01 24.66
CA ASN A 4 8.42 -26.94 24.37
C ASN A 4 9.07 -25.59 23.96
N SER A 5 10.30 -25.34 24.39
CA SER A 5 10.90 -24.00 24.30
C SER A 5 11.40 -23.61 22.91
N ARG A 6 11.63 -24.57 22.00
CA ARG A 6 12.07 -24.28 20.61
C ARG A 6 10.92 -23.99 19.65
N GLU A 7 9.74 -24.54 19.91
CA GLU A 7 8.57 -24.38 19.04
C GLU A 7 7.85 -23.04 19.28
N GLU A 8 7.79 -22.57 20.53
CA GLU A 8 7.30 -21.22 20.87
C GLU A 8 8.15 -20.10 20.23
N SER A 9 9.47 -20.28 20.20
CA SER A 9 10.42 -19.35 19.58
C SER A 9 10.21 -19.22 18.06
N ALA A 10 9.91 -20.32 17.37
CA ALA A 10 9.69 -20.33 15.92
C ALA A 10 8.30 -19.76 15.55
N ALA A 11 7.29 -20.00 16.38
CA ALA A 11 5.95 -19.44 16.21
C ALA A 11 5.95 -17.92 16.41
N ALA A 12 6.66 -17.42 17.43
CA ALA A 12 6.82 -15.99 17.69
C ALA A 12 7.53 -15.27 16.51
N GLN A 13 8.62 -15.85 15.99
CA GLN A 13 9.31 -15.28 14.82
C GLN A 13 8.45 -15.23 13.56
N ARG A 14 7.64 -16.28 13.30
CA ARG A 14 6.70 -16.28 12.16
C ARG A 14 5.60 -15.24 12.31
N PHE A 15 5.14 -15.00 13.54
CA PHE A 15 4.11 -14.00 13.82
C PHE A 15 4.64 -12.58 13.60
N GLU A 16 5.86 -12.28 14.04
CA GLU A 16 6.51 -10.98 13.82
C GLU A 16 6.81 -10.69 12.34
N LEU A 17 7.29 -11.69 11.58
CA LEU A 17 7.49 -11.55 10.13
C LEU A 17 6.16 -11.23 9.40
N SER A 18 5.04 -11.81 9.85
CA SER A 18 3.71 -11.55 9.28
C SER A 18 3.12 -10.19 9.65
N GLN A 19 3.59 -9.57 10.72
CA GLN A 19 3.16 -8.24 11.19
C GLN A 19 3.97 -7.14 10.50
N ALA A 20 5.27 -7.37 10.28
CA ALA A 20 6.13 -6.45 9.53
C ALA A 20 5.64 -6.24 8.09
N ASP A 21 5.11 -7.30 7.45
CA ASP A 21 4.58 -7.25 6.07
C ASP A 21 3.21 -6.54 5.99
N ARG A 22 2.39 -6.61 7.05
CA ARG A 22 1.10 -5.90 7.12
C ARG A 22 1.23 -4.38 7.29
N SER A 23 2.42 -3.92 7.64
CA SER A 23 2.71 -2.51 7.93
C SER A 23 3.32 -1.76 6.74
N ALA A 24 3.73 -2.48 5.69
CA ALA A 24 4.36 -1.87 4.53
C ALA A 24 3.30 -1.17 3.67
N GLU A 25 3.27 0.16 3.72
CA GLU A 25 2.44 0.94 2.82
C GLU A 25 2.80 0.62 1.36
N ARG A 26 1.79 0.28 0.56
CA ARG A 26 1.99 -0.02 -0.85
C ARG A 26 2.34 1.26 -1.60
N ILE A 27 3.62 1.46 -1.89
CA ILE A 27 4.09 2.55 -2.75
C ILE A 27 3.90 2.18 -4.21
N ILE A 28 3.28 3.08 -4.98
CA ILE A 28 3.07 2.94 -6.42
C ILE A 28 3.71 4.13 -7.12
N GLU A 29 4.54 3.85 -8.12
CA GLU A 29 5.11 4.89 -8.97
C GLU A 29 4.02 5.65 -9.72
N SER A 30 4.10 6.98 -9.72
CA SER A 30 3.11 7.83 -10.41
C SER A 30 2.98 7.46 -11.89
N ARG A 31 4.09 7.14 -12.56
CA ARG A 31 4.08 6.71 -13.97
C ARG A 31 3.28 5.42 -14.19
N ALA A 32 3.30 4.50 -13.24
CA ALA A 32 2.51 3.26 -13.33
C ALA A 32 1.02 3.56 -13.16
N LEU A 33 0.67 4.56 -12.35
CA LEU A 33 -0.71 4.97 -12.12
C LEU A 33 -1.32 5.72 -13.31
N PHE A 34 -0.57 6.65 -13.92
CA PHE A 34 -1.07 7.51 -14.99
C PHE A 34 -0.80 7.00 -16.40
N GLY A 35 0.21 6.14 -16.59
CA GLY A 35 0.70 5.76 -17.92
C GLY A 35 1.06 7.01 -18.74
N ASP A 36 0.51 7.12 -19.94
CA ASP A 36 0.70 8.27 -20.83
C ASP A 36 -0.29 9.42 -20.57
N ARG A 37 -1.18 9.28 -19.58
CA ARG A 37 -2.19 10.28 -19.23
C ARG A 37 -1.67 11.23 -18.14
N LYS A 38 -2.43 12.30 -17.87
CA LYS A 38 -2.16 13.24 -16.76
C LYS A 38 -3.20 13.15 -15.64
N GLU A 39 -4.24 12.35 -15.83
CA GLU A 39 -5.30 12.14 -14.86
C GLU A 39 -5.93 10.75 -14.98
N ILE A 40 -6.45 10.27 -13.85
CA ILE A 40 -7.25 9.05 -13.74
C ILE A 40 -8.53 9.33 -12.95
N GLY A 41 -9.58 8.59 -13.27
CA GLY A 41 -10.79 8.52 -12.46
C GLY A 41 -10.66 7.41 -11.42
N ILE A 42 -11.16 7.64 -10.21
CA ILE A 42 -11.24 6.68 -9.13
C ILE A 42 -12.69 6.66 -8.67
N GLU A 43 -13.38 5.55 -8.91
CA GLU A 43 -14.71 5.34 -8.33
C GLU A 43 -14.55 4.93 -6.87
N HIS A 44 -15.23 5.65 -5.98
CA HIS A 44 -15.22 5.40 -4.55
C HIS A 44 -16.56 5.83 -3.95
N ASP A 45 -17.22 4.91 -3.25
CA ASP A 45 -18.53 5.10 -2.62
C ASP A 45 -19.60 5.71 -3.57
N GLY A 46 -19.61 5.25 -4.82
CA GLY A 46 -20.56 5.71 -5.85
C GLY A 46 -20.29 7.12 -6.39
N ALA A 47 -19.16 7.74 -6.02
CA ALA A 47 -18.69 8.99 -6.59
C ALA A 47 -17.40 8.78 -7.39
N VAL A 48 -17.21 9.59 -8.42
CA VAL A 48 -15.98 9.57 -9.22
C VAL A 48 -15.07 10.69 -8.78
N TYR A 49 -13.93 10.33 -8.19
CA TYR A 49 -12.85 11.25 -7.90
C TYR A 49 -11.88 11.30 -9.08
N ARG A 50 -11.18 12.42 -9.22
CA ARG A 50 -10.13 12.60 -10.22
C ARG A 50 -8.81 12.90 -9.56
N LEU A 51 -7.85 11.99 -9.71
CA LEU A 51 -6.47 12.26 -9.39
C LEU A 51 -5.77 12.80 -10.65
N LYS A 52 -5.02 13.89 -10.51
CA LYS A 52 -4.27 14.51 -11.64
C LYS A 52 -2.88 14.98 -11.22
N ILE A 53 -1.96 15.00 -12.17
CA ILE A 53 -0.64 15.63 -12.04
C ILE A 53 -0.77 17.11 -12.44
N THR A 54 -0.38 18.01 -11.54
CA THR A 54 -0.35 19.45 -11.81
C THR A 54 0.85 19.85 -12.68
N ARG A 55 0.83 21.06 -13.25
CA ARG A 55 1.99 21.59 -14.00
C ARG A 55 3.27 21.70 -13.16
N GLN A 56 3.14 21.80 -11.83
CA GLN A 56 4.27 21.84 -10.88
C GLN A 56 4.70 20.43 -10.43
N GLY A 57 4.13 19.36 -11.00
CA GLY A 57 4.48 17.97 -10.68
C GLY A 57 3.81 17.39 -9.43
N LYS A 58 3.02 18.18 -8.70
CA LYS A 58 2.26 17.69 -7.53
C LYS A 58 1.03 16.89 -7.95
N LEU A 59 0.64 15.91 -7.15
CA LEU A 59 -0.63 15.19 -7.28
C LEU A 59 -1.74 15.95 -6.55
N ILE A 60 -2.93 15.99 -7.15
CA ILE A 60 -4.14 16.55 -6.52
C ILE A 60 -5.34 15.66 -6.82
N LEU A 61 -6.13 15.39 -5.78
CA LEU A 61 -7.37 14.63 -5.85
C LEU A 61 -8.55 15.59 -5.74
N ASN A 62 -9.45 15.54 -6.72
CA ASN A 62 -10.69 16.29 -6.75
C ASN A 62 -11.89 15.34 -6.71
N LYS A 63 -13.01 15.82 -6.18
CA LYS A 63 -14.33 15.16 -6.28
C LYS A 63 -15.08 15.65 -7.53
#